data_AF-A0A3M1V666-F1
#
_entry.id   AF-A0A3M1V666-F1
#
_cell.length_a   1.000
_cell.length_b   1.000
_cell.length_c   1.000
_cell.angle_alpha   90.00
_cell.angle_beta   90.00
_cell.angle_gamma   90.00
#
_symmetry.space_group_name_H-M   'P 1'
#
loop_
_entity.id
_entity.type
_entity.pdbx_description
1 polymer ?
#
loop_
_entity_poly.entity_id
_entity_poly.type
_entity_poly.pdbx_seq_one_letter_code
_entity_poly.pdbx_strand_id
1 'polypeptide(L)'
;MNDETSRSRSESRDVRRGGADSDTVFQRVPDAEAAWLAGPVPRDYWSYPAHRRRYMHWASGALGLRRYEDWYAVTTQRLRRLPGGASLLNVFGGSLYAAVQEAFPEYEFLPWLFRACPRSFWHAAENRRWYMRWLEGELGIVRPEQWYAVTHEDFKRHKGSGFLTCHHSSIPEAVREYRPEYPWCEWLFAKTPKGFWNRRANRVRYLEWLGQRLGFTRMEDWYGVRRTDFLRHHGGHLLRYYRGSPVRALRDCFPEYDWKEWLFGRVPTGFWDVPSNRVRYVVWLAGELGIRNVADWERVAVADLRRHGGAGFLTRHGSVADAIAECVAIWRSIGEGAEDHGQ
;
A
#
# COMPACT_ATOMS: atom_id res chain seq x y z
N MET A 1 29.64 46.28 -20.63
CA MET A 1 29.54 46.00 -22.07
C MET A 1 28.60 44.82 -22.23
N ASN A 2 27.35 45.12 -22.65
CA ASN A 2 26.28 44.28 -23.21
C ASN A 2 25.92 43.03 -22.40
N ASP A 3 24.86 42.95 -21.59
CA ASP A 3 23.43 43.23 -21.79
C ASP A 3 22.85 42.67 -23.10
N GLU A 4 22.12 41.56 -23.00
CA GLU A 4 20.88 41.34 -23.75
C GLU A 4 20.07 40.18 -23.16
N THR A 5 18.95 40.58 -22.54
CA THR A 5 17.89 39.74 -21.99
C THR A 5 16.80 39.55 -23.05
N SER A 6 16.67 38.35 -23.62
CA SER A 6 15.59 38.04 -24.56
C SER A 6 14.28 37.71 -23.84
N ARG A 7 13.51 38.77 -23.56
CA ARG A 7 12.07 38.71 -23.27
C ARG A 7 11.31 38.51 -24.60
N SER A 8 10.61 37.40 -24.78
CA SER A 8 9.66 37.25 -25.90
C SER A 8 8.38 38.01 -25.58
N ARG A 9 8.26 39.19 -26.19
CA ARG A 9 7.10 40.06 -26.17
C ARG A 9 5.93 39.43 -26.93
N SER A 10 4.77 39.55 -26.31
CA SER A 10 3.45 39.45 -26.90
C SER A 10 3.29 40.40 -28.10
N GLU A 11 2.99 39.86 -29.28
CA GLU A 11 2.44 40.63 -30.38
C GLU A 11 0.92 40.58 -30.34
N SER A 12 0.32 41.69 -29.90
CA SER A 12 -1.07 42.03 -30.21
C SER A 12 -1.19 42.33 -31.71
N ARG A 13 -2.06 41.60 -32.40
CA ARG A 13 -2.70 42.06 -33.64
C ARG A 13 -4.19 42.13 -33.42
N ASP A 14 -4.66 43.35 -33.19
CA ASP A 14 -6.06 43.73 -33.25
C ASP A 14 -6.47 43.81 -34.72
N VAL A 15 -7.36 42.91 -35.16
CA VAL A 15 -8.04 42.99 -36.45
C VAL A 15 -9.50 42.57 -36.28
N ARG A 16 -10.33 43.62 -36.20
CA ARG A 16 -11.70 43.77 -36.74
C ARG A 16 -12.84 42.96 -36.09
N ARG A 17 -13.69 43.74 -35.42
CA ARG A 17 -15.07 43.44 -35.04
C ARG A 17 -15.92 43.02 -36.26
N GLY A 18 -16.63 41.91 -36.13
CA GLY A 18 -17.77 41.54 -36.98
C GLY A 18 -18.42 40.23 -36.53
N GLY A 19 -19.69 40.29 -36.11
CA GLY A 19 -20.61 39.14 -36.02
C GLY A 19 -20.71 38.45 -34.64
N ALA A 20 -21.93 38.38 -34.11
CA ALA A 20 -22.25 37.76 -32.82
C ALA A 20 -22.33 36.22 -32.90
N ASP A 21 -21.94 35.59 -31.78
CA ASP A 21 -22.33 34.24 -31.33
C ASP A 21 -21.59 33.00 -31.93
N SER A 22 -20.33 32.75 -31.53
CA SER A 22 -19.67 31.44 -31.77
C SER A 22 -18.61 31.03 -30.73
N ASP A 23 -18.91 31.14 -29.43
CA ASP A 23 -17.99 30.75 -28.34
C ASP A 23 -18.10 29.27 -27.92
N THR A 24 -18.76 28.42 -28.72
CA THR A 24 -19.01 27.01 -28.38
C THR A 24 -18.38 26.05 -29.39
N VAL A 25 -17.84 24.92 -28.88
CA VAL A 25 -17.31 23.82 -29.72
C VAL A 25 -18.41 22.98 -30.37
N PHE A 26 -19.67 23.21 -29.99
CA PHE A 26 -20.80 22.42 -30.47
C PHE A 26 -21.52 23.10 -31.65
N GLN A 27 -21.83 22.31 -32.67
CA GLN A 27 -22.61 22.76 -33.81
C GLN A 27 -24.04 23.12 -33.40
N ARG A 28 -24.57 24.22 -33.93
CA ARG A 28 -25.98 24.58 -33.78
C ARG A 28 -26.84 23.65 -34.63
N VAL A 29 -27.86 23.06 -34.02
CA VAL A 29 -28.83 22.20 -34.70
C VAL A 29 -30.17 22.93 -34.76
N PRO A 30 -30.68 23.27 -35.96
CA PRO A 30 -32.00 23.88 -36.12
C PRO A 30 -33.13 22.95 -35.65
N ASP A 31 -34.21 23.51 -35.12
CA ASP A 31 -35.37 22.73 -34.64
C ASP A 31 -35.99 21.84 -35.74
N ALA A 32 -35.90 22.27 -37.01
CA ALA A 32 -36.34 21.48 -38.16
C ALA A 32 -35.57 20.16 -38.35
N GLU A 33 -34.33 20.08 -37.87
CA GLU A 33 -33.50 18.87 -37.92
C GLU A 33 -33.59 18.02 -36.64
N ALA A 34 -34.28 18.53 -35.62
CA ALA A 34 -34.43 17.90 -34.31
C ALA A 34 -35.70 17.02 -34.27
N ALA A 35 -35.68 15.90 -35.01
CA ALA A 35 -36.83 15.00 -35.16
C ALA A 35 -37.47 14.53 -33.83
N TRP A 36 -36.69 14.49 -32.75
CA TRP A 36 -37.14 14.14 -31.40
C TRP A 36 -38.00 15.20 -30.70
N LEU A 37 -38.09 16.42 -31.22
CA LEU A 37 -38.99 17.47 -30.73
C LEU A 37 -40.43 17.25 -31.17
N ALA A 38 -40.64 16.58 -32.32
CA ALA A 38 -41.95 16.30 -32.87
C ALA A 38 -42.64 15.08 -32.23
N GLY A 39 -41.95 14.33 -31.36
CA GLY A 39 -42.46 13.13 -30.69
C GLY A 39 -41.48 11.96 -30.75
N PRO A 40 -41.97 10.72 -30.56
CA PRO A 40 -41.14 9.52 -30.69
C PRO A 40 -40.54 9.41 -32.10
N VAL A 41 -39.21 9.25 -32.16
CA VAL A 41 -38.49 9.02 -33.42
C VAL A 41 -38.71 7.59 -33.95
N PRO A 42 -38.51 7.33 -35.25
CA PRO A 42 -38.54 5.98 -35.81
C PRO A 42 -37.65 4.99 -35.06
N ARG A 43 -38.02 3.70 -35.07
CA ARG A 43 -37.33 2.66 -34.27
C ARG A 43 -35.84 2.55 -34.57
N ASP A 44 -35.45 2.72 -35.83
CA ASP A 44 -34.08 2.64 -36.32
C ASP A 44 -33.35 4.00 -36.33
N TYR A 45 -34.02 5.08 -35.94
CA TYR A 45 -33.45 6.43 -36.00
C TYR A 45 -32.13 6.53 -35.23
N TRP A 46 -32.07 5.93 -34.04
CA TRP A 46 -30.84 5.92 -33.23
C TRP A 46 -29.80 4.90 -33.66
N SER A 47 -30.07 4.05 -34.65
CA SER A 47 -29.09 3.12 -35.20
C SER A 47 -27.98 3.85 -35.98
N TYR A 48 -28.27 5.05 -36.49
CA TYR A 48 -27.33 5.85 -37.28
C TYR A 48 -26.45 6.75 -36.39
N PRO A 49 -25.11 6.61 -36.41
CA PRO A 49 -24.21 7.46 -35.61
C PRO A 49 -24.38 8.96 -35.90
N ALA A 50 -24.68 9.33 -37.15
CA ALA A 50 -24.91 10.72 -37.53
C ALA A 50 -26.10 11.34 -36.78
N HIS A 51 -27.19 10.59 -36.58
CA HIS A 51 -28.35 11.07 -35.81
C HIS A 51 -28.03 11.23 -34.33
N ARG A 52 -27.25 10.29 -33.77
CA ARG A 52 -26.78 10.36 -32.38
C ARG A 52 -25.86 11.56 -32.16
N ARG A 53 -24.90 11.79 -33.07
CA ARG A 53 -24.01 12.96 -33.05
C ARG A 53 -24.78 14.27 -33.18
N ARG A 54 -25.73 14.36 -34.13
CA ARG A 54 -26.62 15.53 -34.28
C ARG A 54 -27.39 15.81 -32.98
N TYR A 55 -27.96 14.77 -32.37
CA TYR A 55 -28.62 14.91 -31.09
C TYR A 55 -27.70 15.46 -30.00
N MET A 56 -26.47 14.94 -29.90
CA MET A 56 -25.54 15.39 -28.86
C MET A 56 -25.12 16.85 -29.06
N HIS A 57 -24.96 17.32 -30.31
CA HIS A 57 -24.75 18.74 -30.59
C HIS A 57 -25.95 19.60 -30.16
N TRP A 58 -27.18 19.19 -30.49
CA TRP A 58 -28.39 19.87 -30.04
C TRP A 58 -28.52 19.87 -28.50
N ALA A 59 -28.28 18.72 -27.86
CA ALA A 59 -28.38 18.54 -26.42
C ALA A 59 -27.35 19.42 -25.69
N SER A 60 -26.12 19.56 -26.23
CA SER A 60 -25.15 20.52 -25.71
C SER A 60 -25.71 21.94 -25.68
N GLY A 61 -26.35 22.39 -26.77
CA GLY A 61 -27.00 23.71 -26.84
C GLY A 61 -28.14 23.85 -25.83
N ALA A 62 -29.04 22.86 -25.78
CA ALA A 62 -30.17 22.84 -24.84
C ALA A 62 -29.73 22.82 -23.36
N LEU A 63 -28.54 22.28 -23.08
CA LEU A 63 -27.96 22.24 -21.73
C LEU A 63 -27.07 23.45 -21.42
N GLY A 64 -26.85 24.35 -22.40
CA GLY A 64 -26.00 25.52 -22.27
C GLY A 64 -24.50 25.21 -22.18
N LEU A 65 -24.07 24.07 -22.74
CA LEU A 65 -22.66 23.66 -22.74
C LEU A 65 -21.89 24.44 -23.82
N ARG A 66 -20.66 24.86 -23.48
CA ARG A 66 -19.79 25.61 -24.39
C ARG A 66 -18.51 24.85 -24.75
N ARG A 67 -18.05 23.98 -23.85
CA ARG A 67 -16.83 23.18 -24.01
C ARG A 67 -17.13 21.70 -23.83
N TYR A 68 -16.24 20.84 -24.34
CA TYR A 68 -16.40 19.39 -24.17
C TYR A 68 -16.39 19.01 -22.68
N GLU A 69 -15.55 19.62 -21.86
CA GLU A 69 -15.43 19.39 -20.41
C GLU A 69 -16.76 19.60 -19.66
N ASP A 70 -17.64 20.46 -20.16
CA ASP A 70 -18.91 20.75 -19.50
C ASP A 70 -19.80 19.50 -19.39
N TRP A 71 -19.58 18.49 -20.25
CA TRP A 71 -20.24 17.19 -20.16
C TRP A 71 -19.97 16.45 -18.86
N TYR A 72 -18.83 16.67 -18.20
CA TYR A 72 -18.54 16.02 -16.91
C TYR A 72 -19.52 16.44 -15.81
N ALA A 73 -20.09 17.66 -15.91
CA ALA A 73 -21.09 18.16 -14.96
C ALA A 73 -22.51 17.66 -15.27
N VAL A 74 -22.75 17.12 -16.46
CA VAL A 74 -24.07 16.62 -16.88
C VAL A 74 -24.32 15.25 -16.25
N THR A 75 -25.54 15.07 -15.72
CA THR A 75 -25.98 13.77 -15.18
C THR A 75 -26.79 13.02 -16.23
N THR A 76 -26.77 11.68 -16.17
CA THR A 76 -27.65 10.84 -17.01
C THR A 76 -29.12 11.26 -16.89
N GLN A 77 -29.57 11.63 -15.68
CA GLN A 77 -30.93 12.10 -15.44
C GLN A 77 -31.22 13.44 -16.14
N ARG A 78 -30.25 14.35 -16.20
CA ARG A 78 -30.40 15.64 -16.91
C ARG A 78 -30.56 15.40 -18.41
N LEU A 79 -29.77 14.51 -19.00
CA LEU A 79 -29.92 14.14 -20.41
C LEU A 79 -31.25 13.42 -20.68
N ARG A 80 -31.66 12.48 -19.81
CA ARG A 80 -32.95 11.76 -19.92
C ARG A 80 -34.18 12.67 -19.95
N ARG A 81 -34.10 13.84 -19.30
CA ARG A 81 -35.20 14.82 -19.26
C ARG A 81 -35.33 15.63 -20.55
N LEU A 82 -34.31 15.63 -21.41
CA LEU A 82 -34.44 16.23 -22.73
C LEU A 82 -35.30 15.34 -23.62
N PRO A 83 -36.12 15.92 -24.52
CA PRO A 83 -36.75 15.19 -25.61
C PRO A 83 -35.77 14.26 -26.31
N GLY A 84 -36.15 13.00 -26.57
CA GLY A 84 -35.29 11.98 -27.18
C GLY A 84 -34.14 11.44 -26.31
N GLY A 85 -33.83 12.05 -25.18
CA GLY A 85 -32.62 11.71 -24.40
C GLY A 85 -32.70 10.36 -23.72
N ALA A 86 -33.89 9.98 -23.24
CA ALA A 86 -34.11 8.65 -22.68
C ALA A 86 -33.98 7.54 -23.74
N SER A 87 -34.52 7.73 -24.95
CA SER A 87 -34.44 6.74 -26.02
C SER A 87 -33.04 6.64 -26.61
N LEU A 88 -32.31 7.76 -26.76
CA LEU A 88 -30.89 7.75 -27.13
C LEU A 88 -30.05 6.96 -26.12
N LEU A 89 -30.18 7.27 -24.82
CA LEU A 89 -29.38 6.62 -23.78
C LEU A 89 -29.61 5.11 -23.69
N ASN A 90 -30.77 4.61 -24.10
CA ASN A 90 -31.03 3.18 -24.15
C ASN A 90 -30.10 2.45 -25.13
N VAL A 91 -29.71 3.08 -26.25
CA VAL A 91 -28.72 2.52 -27.20
C VAL A 91 -27.36 2.28 -26.53
N PHE A 92 -27.00 3.12 -25.56
CA PHE A 92 -25.74 3.05 -24.83
C PHE A 92 -25.86 2.34 -23.47
N GLY A 93 -26.92 1.56 -23.24
CA GLY A 93 -27.14 0.88 -21.96
C GLY A 93 -27.27 1.83 -20.76
N GLY A 94 -27.65 3.09 -21.01
CA GLY A 94 -27.73 4.16 -20.02
C GLY A 94 -26.41 4.88 -19.72
N SER A 95 -25.33 4.59 -20.46
CA SER A 95 -24.02 5.22 -20.27
C SER A 95 -23.94 6.59 -20.96
N LEU A 96 -23.91 7.67 -20.17
CA LEU A 96 -23.69 9.02 -20.69
C LEU A 96 -22.30 9.16 -21.34
N TYR A 97 -21.27 8.62 -20.68
CA TYR A 97 -19.91 8.62 -21.22
C TYR A 97 -19.85 8.00 -22.62
N ALA A 98 -20.46 6.82 -22.81
CA ALA A 98 -20.40 6.14 -24.10
C ALA A 98 -21.08 6.96 -25.21
N ALA A 99 -22.22 7.61 -24.90
CA ALA A 99 -22.91 8.49 -25.84
C ALA A 99 -22.06 9.72 -26.22
N VAL A 100 -21.41 10.36 -25.24
CA VAL A 100 -20.57 11.54 -25.45
C VAL A 100 -19.29 11.18 -26.22
N GLN A 101 -18.62 10.10 -25.84
CA GLN A 101 -17.38 9.63 -26.47
C GLN A 101 -17.58 9.21 -27.92
N GLU A 102 -18.72 8.60 -28.26
CA GLU A 102 -19.04 8.26 -29.65
C GLU A 102 -19.37 9.50 -30.49
N ALA A 103 -20.10 10.47 -29.91
CA ALA A 103 -20.48 11.67 -30.62
C ALA A 103 -19.30 12.61 -30.90
N PHE A 104 -18.33 12.66 -29.99
CA PHE A 104 -17.19 13.57 -30.06
C PHE A 104 -15.85 12.83 -29.91
N PRO A 105 -15.50 11.94 -30.86
CA PRO A 105 -14.25 11.17 -30.82
C PRO A 105 -13.00 12.05 -30.91
N GLU A 106 -13.14 13.30 -31.37
CA GLU A 106 -12.08 14.30 -31.40
C GLU A 106 -11.61 14.75 -30.00
N TYR A 107 -12.36 14.45 -28.95
CA TYR A 107 -12.03 14.80 -27.57
C TYR A 107 -11.87 13.53 -26.73
N GLU A 108 -10.76 13.44 -25.99
CA GLU A 108 -10.49 12.32 -25.08
C GLU A 108 -11.22 12.53 -23.75
N PHE A 109 -12.40 11.92 -23.60
CA PHE A 109 -13.13 11.98 -22.35
C PHE A 109 -12.57 11.00 -21.32
N LEU A 110 -12.36 11.46 -20.09
CA LEU A 110 -11.93 10.63 -18.96
C LEU A 110 -13.16 10.07 -18.22
N PRO A 111 -13.42 8.74 -18.27
CA PRO A 111 -14.67 8.14 -17.77
C PRO A 111 -14.91 8.36 -16.27
N TRP A 112 -13.83 8.43 -15.49
CA TRP A 112 -13.88 8.64 -14.05
C TRP A 112 -14.19 10.08 -13.64
N LEU A 113 -14.09 11.06 -14.55
CA LEU A 113 -14.48 12.45 -14.27
C LEU A 113 -15.99 12.68 -14.40
N PHE A 114 -16.72 11.79 -15.09
CA PHE A 114 -18.17 11.82 -15.09
C PHE A 114 -18.73 11.52 -13.71
N ARG A 115 -19.89 12.10 -13.40
CA ARG A 115 -20.61 11.84 -12.13
C ARG A 115 -20.90 10.35 -11.89
N ALA A 116 -21.03 9.57 -12.96
CA ALA A 116 -21.12 8.11 -12.91
C ALA A 116 -20.18 7.51 -13.95
N CYS A 117 -19.17 6.78 -13.48
CA CYS A 117 -18.29 5.97 -14.32
C CYS A 117 -19.10 4.80 -14.94
N PRO A 118 -18.85 4.38 -16.18
CA PRO A 118 -19.57 3.27 -16.81
C PRO A 118 -19.55 1.99 -15.95
N ARG A 119 -20.62 1.20 -16.03
CA ARG A 119 -20.67 -0.09 -15.32
C ARG A 119 -19.53 -0.98 -15.79
N SER A 120 -18.93 -1.71 -14.85
CA SER A 120 -17.84 -2.65 -15.12
C SER A 120 -16.57 -2.03 -15.69
N PHE A 121 -16.47 -0.70 -15.80
CA PHE A 121 -15.30 -0.01 -16.37
C PHE A 121 -13.99 -0.45 -15.69
N TRP A 122 -14.00 -0.55 -14.36
CA TRP A 122 -12.83 -0.93 -13.57
C TRP A 122 -12.47 -2.43 -13.62
N HIS A 123 -13.33 -3.29 -14.18
CA HIS A 123 -13.02 -4.71 -14.32
C HIS A 123 -12.01 -4.99 -15.45
N ALA A 124 -11.93 -4.12 -16.46
CA ALA A 124 -10.93 -4.21 -17.51
C ALA A 124 -9.55 -3.73 -17.02
N ALA A 125 -8.52 -4.53 -17.25
CA ALA A 125 -7.16 -4.20 -16.84
C ALA A 125 -6.62 -2.98 -17.61
N GLU A 126 -6.97 -2.81 -18.89
CA GLU A 126 -6.54 -1.64 -19.65
C GLU A 126 -7.08 -0.33 -19.07
N ASN A 127 -8.33 -0.32 -18.59
CA ASN A 127 -8.95 0.86 -17.98
C ASN A 127 -8.31 1.22 -16.64
N ARG A 128 -8.00 0.21 -15.82
CA ARG A 128 -7.24 0.38 -14.58
C ARG A 128 -5.86 0.97 -14.87
N ARG A 129 -5.21 0.45 -15.92
CA ARG A 129 -3.91 0.93 -16.37
C ARG A 129 -3.96 2.36 -16.89
N TRP A 130 -4.99 2.70 -17.66
CA TRP A 130 -5.19 4.04 -18.18
C TRP A 130 -5.37 5.06 -17.05
N TYR A 131 -6.26 4.78 -16.09
CA TYR A 131 -6.47 5.65 -14.92
C TYR A 131 -5.19 5.88 -14.12
N MET A 132 -4.47 4.80 -13.80
CA MET A 132 -3.25 4.90 -12.99
C MET A 132 -2.12 5.61 -13.75
N ARG A 133 -2.08 5.56 -15.09
CA ARG A 133 -1.14 6.35 -15.91
C ARG A 133 -1.51 7.83 -15.89
N TRP A 134 -2.80 8.15 -16.03
CA TRP A 134 -3.27 9.53 -15.92
C TRP A 134 -2.99 10.10 -14.53
N LEU A 135 -3.32 9.35 -13.47
CA LEU A 135 -3.06 9.75 -12.08
C LEU A 135 -1.57 10.00 -11.81
N GLU A 136 -0.69 9.21 -12.44
CA GLU A 136 0.77 9.42 -12.36
C GLU A 136 1.16 10.81 -12.86
N GLY A 137 0.59 11.24 -13.98
CA GLY A 137 0.79 12.58 -14.54
C GLY A 137 0.22 13.68 -13.66
N GLU A 138 -1.03 13.53 -13.19
CA GLU A 138 -1.68 14.51 -12.30
C GLU A 138 -0.92 14.72 -10.99
N LEU A 139 -0.33 13.66 -10.44
CA LEU A 139 0.46 13.72 -9.21
C LEU A 139 1.93 14.10 -9.45
N GLY A 140 2.34 14.29 -10.71
CA GLY A 140 3.74 14.60 -11.05
C GLY A 140 4.72 13.51 -10.60
N ILE A 141 4.31 12.25 -10.66
CA ILE A 141 5.14 11.10 -10.26
C ILE A 141 6.08 10.78 -11.43
N VAL A 142 7.37 10.99 -11.20
CA VAL A 142 8.45 10.73 -12.18
C VAL A 142 9.22 9.46 -11.82
N ARG A 143 9.38 9.20 -10.52
CA ARG A 143 10.10 8.06 -9.97
C ARG A 143 9.13 7.08 -9.30
N PRO A 144 9.26 5.76 -9.50
CA PRO A 144 8.36 4.79 -8.89
C PRO A 144 8.23 4.97 -7.38
N GLU A 145 9.32 5.24 -6.66
CA GLU A 145 9.33 5.41 -5.20
C GLU A 145 8.32 6.45 -4.69
N GLN A 146 7.96 7.44 -5.50
CA GLN A 146 7.00 8.46 -5.11
C GLN A 146 5.59 7.89 -4.88
N TRP A 147 5.27 6.72 -5.45
CA TRP A 147 4.02 6.01 -5.17
C TRP A 147 3.86 5.62 -3.68
N TYR A 148 4.95 5.49 -2.91
CA TYR A 148 4.86 5.24 -1.47
C TYR A 148 4.20 6.39 -0.70
N ALA A 149 4.29 7.62 -1.22
CA ALA A 149 3.68 8.80 -0.63
C ALA A 149 2.20 8.98 -0.99
N VAL A 150 1.70 8.25 -1.98
CA VAL A 150 0.32 8.36 -2.47
C VAL A 150 -0.66 7.76 -1.45
N THR A 151 -1.73 8.49 -1.16
CA THR A 151 -2.72 8.18 -0.14
C THR A 151 -4.12 7.97 -0.74
N HIS A 152 -5.04 7.45 0.08
CA HIS A 152 -6.46 7.31 -0.33
C HIS A 152 -7.10 8.65 -0.69
N GLU A 153 -6.62 9.75 -0.10
CA GLU A 153 -7.13 11.10 -0.39
C GLU A 153 -6.76 11.54 -1.81
N ASP A 154 -5.56 11.18 -2.30
CA ASP A 154 -5.14 11.46 -3.68
C ASP A 154 -6.08 10.77 -4.67
N PHE A 155 -6.37 9.48 -4.47
CA PHE A 155 -7.36 8.77 -5.27
C PHE A 155 -8.76 9.39 -5.18
N LYS A 156 -9.19 9.81 -3.99
CA LYS A 156 -10.51 10.42 -3.79
C LYS A 156 -10.64 11.75 -4.52
N ARG A 157 -9.63 12.62 -4.44
CA ARG A 157 -9.57 13.92 -5.14
C ARG A 157 -9.64 13.73 -6.66
N HIS A 158 -8.99 12.68 -7.16
CA HIS A 158 -8.94 12.35 -8.59
C HIS A 158 -9.99 11.31 -9.02
N LYS A 159 -11.09 11.17 -8.27
CA LYS A 159 -12.25 10.31 -8.59
C LYS A 159 -11.96 8.81 -8.72
N GLY A 160 -10.81 8.34 -8.23
CA GLY A 160 -10.38 6.94 -8.22
C GLY A 160 -10.90 6.09 -7.06
N SER A 161 -11.87 6.56 -6.26
CA SER A 161 -12.42 5.72 -5.18
C SER A 161 -13.05 4.44 -5.72
N GLY A 162 -13.76 4.50 -6.86
CA GLY A 162 -14.32 3.32 -7.52
C GLY A 162 -13.22 2.36 -8.00
N PHE A 163 -12.13 2.89 -8.55
CA PHE A 163 -10.97 2.11 -8.97
C PHE A 163 -10.37 1.31 -7.79
N LEU A 164 -10.16 1.94 -6.63
CA LEU A 164 -9.56 1.28 -5.47
C LEU A 164 -10.42 0.13 -4.93
N THR A 165 -11.74 0.14 -5.15
CA THR A 165 -12.59 -0.99 -4.73
C THR A 165 -12.22 -2.30 -5.42
N CYS A 166 -11.69 -2.25 -6.64
CA CYS A 166 -11.21 -3.43 -7.37
C CYS A 166 -9.93 -4.04 -6.80
N HIS A 167 -9.25 -3.32 -5.91
CA HIS A 167 -8.04 -3.77 -5.21
C HIS A 167 -8.27 -3.82 -3.70
N HIS A 168 -9.49 -4.15 -3.24
CA HIS A 168 -9.81 -4.22 -1.81
C HIS A 168 -9.49 -2.94 -1.02
N SER A 169 -9.53 -1.78 -1.68
CA SER A 169 -9.06 -0.49 -1.15
C SER A 169 -7.58 -0.48 -0.72
N SER A 170 -6.75 -1.31 -1.35
CA SER A 170 -5.32 -1.46 -1.10
C SER A 170 -4.52 -0.75 -2.19
N ILE A 171 -3.92 0.40 -1.82
CA ILE A 171 -3.01 1.14 -2.70
C ILE A 171 -1.79 0.29 -3.10
N PRO A 172 -1.14 -0.47 -2.18
CA PRO A 172 -0.02 -1.32 -2.58
C PRO A 172 -0.40 -2.36 -3.64
N GLU A 173 -1.61 -2.95 -3.58
CA GLU A 173 -2.08 -3.89 -4.62
C GLU A 173 -2.27 -3.19 -5.96
N ALA A 174 -2.91 -2.01 -5.97
CA ALA A 174 -3.11 -1.23 -7.19
C ALA A 174 -1.80 -0.80 -7.85
N VAL A 175 -0.83 -0.35 -7.05
CA VAL A 175 0.49 0.08 -7.53
C VAL A 175 1.32 -1.10 -8.02
N ARG A 176 1.26 -2.25 -7.34
CA ARG A 176 1.92 -3.49 -7.79
C ARG A 176 1.35 -4.02 -9.10
N GLU A 177 0.04 -3.92 -9.31
CA GLU A 177 -0.57 -4.26 -10.60
C GLU A 177 -0.13 -3.29 -11.70
N TYR A 178 0.05 -2.00 -11.38
CA TYR A 178 0.60 -1.05 -12.34
C TYR A 178 2.05 -1.37 -12.71
N ARG A 179 2.93 -1.42 -11.73
CA ARG A 179 4.37 -1.55 -11.94
C ARG A 179 4.86 -2.85 -11.31
N PRO A 180 4.55 -4.01 -11.90
CA PRO A 180 4.88 -5.31 -11.31
C PRO A 180 6.38 -5.59 -11.28
N GLU A 181 7.16 -4.94 -12.15
CA GLU A 181 8.62 -5.12 -12.23
C GLU A 181 9.36 -4.39 -11.10
N TYR A 182 8.72 -3.40 -10.46
CA TYR A 182 9.34 -2.65 -9.38
C TYR A 182 9.24 -3.44 -8.05
N PRO A 183 10.33 -3.61 -7.28
CA PRO A 183 10.35 -4.42 -6.06
C PRO A 183 9.70 -3.70 -4.87
N TRP A 184 8.38 -3.55 -4.91
CA TRP A 184 7.61 -2.85 -3.89
C TRP A 184 7.76 -3.48 -2.51
N CYS A 185 8.02 -2.62 -1.51
CA CYS A 185 8.03 -2.97 -0.09
C CYS A 185 6.74 -2.44 0.55
N GLU A 186 5.78 -3.31 0.81
CA GLU A 186 4.43 -2.94 1.27
C GLU A 186 4.40 -2.18 2.60
N TRP A 187 5.44 -2.35 3.42
CA TRP A 187 5.62 -1.61 4.67
C TRP A 187 6.07 -0.16 4.47
N LEU A 188 6.53 0.24 3.27
CA LEU A 188 6.88 1.63 2.97
C LEU A 188 5.67 2.48 2.55
N PHE A 189 4.55 1.86 2.15
CA PHE A 189 3.31 2.59 1.93
C PHE A 189 2.72 3.09 3.26
N ALA A 190 1.95 4.17 3.19
CA ALA A 190 1.25 4.73 4.36
C ALA A 190 0.41 3.69 5.14
N LYS A 191 -0.11 2.67 4.45
CA LYS A 191 -0.81 1.53 5.06
C LYS A 191 -0.40 0.22 4.37
N THR A 192 0.00 -0.76 5.18
CA THR A 192 0.19 -2.14 4.71
C THR A 192 -1.16 -2.79 4.35
N PRO A 193 -1.23 -3.68 3.34
CA PRO A 193 -2.45 -4.39 3.00
C PRO A 193 -3.06 -5.16 4.18
N LYS A 194 -4.38 -5.33 4.18
CA LYS A 194 -5.08 -6.05 5.25
C LYS A 194 -4.58 -7.50 5.31
N GLY A 195 -4.25 -7.98 6.50
CA GLY A 195 -3.74 -9.35 6.70
C GLY A 195 -2.32 -9.59 6.17
N PHE A 196 -1.61 -8.56 5.69
CA PHE A 196 -0.25 -8.68 5.16
C PHE A 196 0.70 -9.38 6.14
N TRP A 197 0.67 -8.99 7.42
CA TRP A 197 1.54 -9.56 8.45
C TRP A 197 1.13 -10.97 8.92
N ASN A 198 -0.04 -11.48 8.54
CA ASN A 198 -0.46 -12.84 8.91
C ASN A 198 0.37 -13.91 8.18
N ARG A 199 0.90 -13.58 7.00
CA ARG A 199 1.75 -14.48 6.21
C ARG A 199 3.20 -14.44 6.71
N ARG A 200 3.75 -15.58 7.15
CA ARG A 200 5.14 -15.69 7.66
C ARG A 200 6.16 -15.20 6.64
N ALA A 201 5.99 -15.54 5.37
CA ALA A 201 6.86 -15.09 4.28
C ALA A 201 7.02 -13.55 4.22
N ASN A 202 5.94 -12.79 4.47
CA ASN A 202 6.00 -11.33 4.48
C ASN A 202 6.79 -10.78 5.67
N ARG A 203 6.71 -11.46 6.82
CA ARG A 203 7.45 -11.10 8.03
C ARG A 203 8.95 -11.38 7.86
N VAL A 204 9.28 -12.54 7.30
CA VAL A 204 10.66 -12.91 6.93
C VAL A 204 11.23 -11.88 5.96
N ARG A 205 10.53 -11.57 4.87
CA ARG A 205 10.99 -10.59 3.87
C ARG A 205 11.21 -9.20 4.46
N TYR A 206 10.37 -8.76 5.39
CA TYR A 206 10.59 -7.52 6.12
C TYR A 206 11.86 -7.58 6.99
N LEU A 207 12.08 -8.68 7.71
CA LEU A 207 13.26 -8.83 8.56
C LEU A 207 14.54 -8.91 7.74
N GLU A 208 14.55 -9.62 6.62
CA GLU A 208 15.70 -9.62 5.70
C GLU A 208 16.02 -8.22 5.20
N TRP A 209 15.00 -7.47 4.76
CA TRP A 209 15.16 -6.07 4.37
C TRP A 209 15.65 -5.19 5.54
N LEU A 210 15.11 -5.37 6.74
CA LEU A 210 15.54 -4.63 7.93
C LEU A 210 17.00 -4.95 8.28
N GLY A 211 17.40 -6.22 8.23
CA GLY A 211 18.76 -6.66 8.47
C GLY A 211 19.75 -5.99 7.50
N GLN A 212 19.42 -5.96 6.20
CA GLN A 212 20.21 -5.23 5.21
C GLN A 212 20.33 -3.73 5.54
N ARG A 213 19.25 -3.09 6.00
CA ARG A 213 19.26 -1.66 6.40
C ARG A 213 20.10 -1.38 7.64
N LEU A 214 20.18 -2.35 8.55
CA LEU A 214 20.99 -2.27 9.77
C LEU A 214 22.44 -2.76 9.57
N GLY A 215 22.78 -3.26 8.37
CA GLY A 215 24.10 -3.81 8.08
C GLY A 215 24.35 -5.18 8.72
N PHE A 216 23.29 -5.90 9.07
CA PHE A 216 23.40 -7.24 9.64
C PHE A 216 23.79 -8.23 8.55
N THR A 217 24.89 -8.94 8.78
CA THR A 217 25.45 -9.93 7.86
C THR A 217 25.38 -11.34 8.43
N ARG A 218 25.21 -11.47 9.74
CA ARG A 218 25.14 -12.74 10.47
C ARG A 218 23.90 -12.79 11.36
N MET A 219 23.49 -13.98 11.75
CA MET A 219 22.32 -14.15 12.63
C MET A 219 22.58 -13.57 14.02
N GLU A 220 23.83 -13.59 14.49
CA GLU A 220 24.22 -13.04 15.78
C GLU A 220 24.01 -11.52 15.87
N ASP A 221 24.09 -10.79 14.75
CA ASP A 221 23.90 -9.33 14.73
C ASP A 221 22.51 -8.93 15.24
N TRP A 222 21.52 -9.81 15.04
CA TRP A 222 20.15 -9.61 15.52
C TRP A 222 20.03 -9.54 17.04
N TYR A 223 20.98 -10.06 17.81
CA TYR A 223 20.98 -9.86 19.27
C TYR A 223 21.06 -8.38 19.65
N GLY A 224 21.64 -7.54 18.77
CA GLY A 224 21.70 -6.09 18.92
C GLY A 224 20.41 -5.35 18.55
N VAL A 225 19.42 -6.03 17.94
CA VAL A 225 18.22 -5.36 17.42
C VAL A 225 17.34 -4.80 18.55
N ARG A 226 16.83 -3.60 18.34
CA ARG A 226 15.98 -2.89 19.30
C ARG A 226 14.60 -2.66 18.72
N ARG A 227 13.63 -2.47 19.62
CA ARG A 227 12.28 -2.03 19.24
C ARG A 227 12.30 -0.75 18.42
N THR A 228 13.22 0.18 18.72
CA THR A 228 13.37 1.45 17.99
C THR A 228 13.74 1.26 16.54
N ASP A 229 14.47 0.20 16.19
CA ASP A 229 14.91 -0.06 14.82
C ASP A 229 13.68 -0.39 13.96
N PHE A 230 12.79 -1.25 14.45
CA PHE A 230 11.51 -1.51 13.78
C PHE A 230 10.66 -0.25 13.63
N LEU A 231 10.58 0.60 14.67
CA LEU A 231 9.76 1.81 14.61
C LEU A 231 10.31 2.81 13.58
N ARG A 232 11.63 2.97 13.49
CA ARG A 232 12.31 3.83 12.51
C ARG A 232 12.22 3.30 11.08
N HIS A 233 12.00 1.99 10.93
CA HIS A 233 11.98 1.30 9.65
C HIS A 233 10.60 0.70 9.31
N HIS A 234 9.52 1.37 9.70
CA HIS A 234 8.12 1.03 9.33
C HIS A 234 7.60 -0.34 9.81
N GLY A 235 8.33 -1.02 10.70
CA GLY A 235 7.95 -2.30 11.32
C GLY A 235 7.08 -2.20 12.56
N GLY A 236 6.54 -1.02 12.89
CA GLY A 236 5.70 -0.85 14.10
C GLY A 236 4.47 -1.76 14.11
N HIS A 237 3.83 -1.95 12.96
CA HIS A 237 2.67 -2.84 12.81
C HIS A 237 3.06 -4.32 12.97
N LEU A 238 4.21 -4.72 12.43
CA LEU A 238 4.77 -6.06 12.66
C LEU A 238 5.05 -6.28 14.15
N LEU A 239 5.67 -5.33 14.84
CA LEU A 239 5.92 -5.49 16.27
C LEU A 239 4.63 -5.58 17.07
N ARG A 240 3.58 -4.84 16.71
CA ARG A 240 2.27 -4.98 17.36
C ARG A 240 1.74 -6.41 17.27
N TYR A 241 1.91 -7.08 16.13
CA TYR A 241 1.57 -8.50 15.95
C TYR A 241 2.26 -9.40 17.00
N TYR A 242 3.52 -9.10 17.33
CA TYR A 242 4.29 -9.82 18.36
C TYR A 242 4.25 -9.18 19.75
N ARG A 243 3.22 -8.37 20.05
CA ARG A 243 3.05 -7.67 21.34
C ARG A 243 4.28 -6.82 21.73
N GLY A 244 4.96 -6.27 20.74
CA GLY A 244 6.10 -5.38 20.90
C GLY A 244 7.45 -6.06 21.11
N SER A 245 7.56 -7.38 20.93
CA SER A 245 8.80 -8.14 21.16
C SER A 245 9.53 -8.47 19.85
N PRO A 246 10.71 -7.89 19.60
CA PRO A 246 11.59 -8.29 18.50
C PRO A 246 12.00 -9.76 18.58
N VAL A 247 12.32 -10.25 19.79
CA VAL A 247 12.74 -11.65 20.04
C VAL A 247 11.68 -12.65 19.54
N ARG A 248 10.40 -12.38 19.82
CA ARG A 248 9.29 -13.23 19.33
C ARG A 248 9.18 -13.21 17.80
N ALA A 249 9.42 -12.07 17.17
CA ALA A 249 9.42 -11.96 15.72
C ALA A 249 10.54 -12.80 15.10
N LEU A 250 11.75 -12.71 15.66
CA LEU A 250 12.91 -13.47 15.18
C LEU A 250 12.73 -14.97 15.33
N ARG A 251 12.26 -15.45 16.49
CA ARG A 251 12.00 -16.88 16.71
C ARG A 251 10.94 -17.46 15.76
N ASP A 252 9.90 -16.68 15.45
CA ASP A 252 8.88 -17.11 14.49
C ASP A 252 9.39 -17.10 13.04
N CYS A 253 10.23 -16.11 12.68
CA CYS A 253 10.71 -15.98 11.31
C CYS A 253 11.92 -16.86 11.01
N PHE A 254 12.79 -17.09 11.99
CA PHE A 254 14.04 -17.87 11.88
C PHE A 254 14.08 -18.95 12.98
N PRO A 255 13.19 -19.97 12.93
CA PRO A 255 13.08 -20.99 13.97
C PRO A 255 14.25 -21.97 13.99
N GLU A 256 14.95 -22.13 12.87
CA GLU A 256 16.12 -23.02 12.73
C GLU A 256 17.37 -22.47 13.45
N TYR A 257 17.39 -21.17 13.73
CA TYR A 257 18.49 -20.58 14.49
C TYR A 257 18.21 -20.71 15.99
N ASP A 258 19.17 -21.28 16.72
CA ASP A 258 19.09 -21.50 18.17
C ASP A 258 19.29 -20.19 18.94
N TRP A 259 18.25 -19.35 18.93
CA TRP A 259 18.23 -18.08 19.63
C TRP A 259 18.40 -18.28 21.14
N LYS A 260 19.46 -17.69 21.69
CA LYS A 260 19.73 -17.58 23.12
C LYS A 260 19.10 -16.31 23.66
N GLU A 261 17.88 -16.39 24.20
CA GLU A 261 17.09 -15.20 24.51
C GLU A 261 17.76 -14.24 25.49
N TRP A 262 18.64 -14.75 26.37
CA TRP A 262 19.42 -13.98 27.32
C TRP A 262 20.54 -13.13 26.69
N LEU A 263 20.91 -13.38 25.43
CA LEU A 263 21.88 -12.55 24.71
C LEU A 263 21.24 -11.27 24.12
N PHE A 264 19.91 -11.20 24.04
CA PHE A 264 19.24 -9.96 23.66
C PHE A 264 19.30 -8.94 24.80
N GLY A 265 19.35 -7.65 24.45
CA GLY A 265 19.35 -6.57 25.44
C GLY A 265 18.15 -6.57 26.40
N ARG A 266 17.06 -7.28 26.06
CA ARG A 266 15.93 -7.55 26.96
C ARG A 266 15.25 -8.87 26.62
N VAL A 267 15.21 -9.79 27.58
CA VAL A 267 14.42 -11.03 27.49
C VAL A 267 12.90 -10.76 27.52
N PRO A 268 12.06 -11.66 26.98
CA PRO A 268 10.61 -11.58 27.17
C PRO A 268 10.20 -11.54 28.66
N THR A 269 9.12 -10.82 28.98
CA THR A 269 8.57 -10.80 30.36
C THR A 269 8.23 -12.22 30.82
N GLY A 270 8.61 -12.57 32.05
CA GLY A 270 8.40 -13.90 32.64
C GLY A 270 9.36 -14.98 32.15
N PHE A 271 10.35 -14.64 31.31
CA PHE A 271 11.29 -15.63 30.74
C PHE A 271 11.98 -16.48 31.81
N TRP A 272 12.50 -15.84 32.87
CA TRP A 272 13.22 -16.52 33.95
C TRP A 272 12.30 -17.27 34.93
N ASP A 273 11.00 -17.02 34.91
CA ASP A 273 10.05 -17.74 35.78
C ASP A 273 9.81 -19.17 35.29
N VAL A 274 10.04 -19.43 34.00
CA VAL A 274 9.89 -20.74 33.37
C VAL A 274 11.12 -21.62 33.65
N PRO A 275 10.99 -22.76 34.35
CA PRO A 275 12.13 -23.62 34.71
C PRO A 275 12.95 -24.10 33.51
N SER A 276 12.30 -24.50 32.41
CA SER A 276 13.00 -24.98 31.21
C SER A 276 13.89 -23.93 30.57
N ASN A 277 13.56 -22.63 30.68
CA ASN A 277 14.44 -21.55 30.21
C ASN A 277 15.69 -21.41 31.08
N ARG A 278 15.56 -21.61 32.40
CA ARG A 278 16.70 -21.62 33.32
C ARG A 278 17.62 -22.80 33.05
N VAL A 279 17.06 -24.00 32.84
CA VAL A 279 17.83 -25.17 32.43
C VAL A 279 18.61 -24.91 31.14
N ARG A 280 17.94 -24.39 30.09
CA ARG A 280 18.59 -24.01 28.82
C ARG A 280 19.75 -23.03 29.03
N TYR A 281 19.55 -22.03 29.87
CA TYR A 281 20.57 -21.04 30.19
C TYR A 281 21.78 -21.65 30.89
N VAL A 282 21.55 -22.46 31.94
CA VAL A 282 22.60 -23.08 32.75
C VAL A 282 23.43 -24.06 31.93
N VAL A 283 22.78 -24.90 31.10
CA VAL A 283 23.49 -25.84 30.21
C VAL A 283 24.38 -25.09 29.22
N TRP A 284 23.85 -24.03 28.60
CA TRP A 284 24.65 -23.22 27.69
C TRP A 284 25.80 -22.51 28.41
N LEU A 285 25.53 -21.88 29.56
CA LEU A 285 26.54 -21.17 30.35
C LEU A 285 27.68 -22.10 30.80
N ALA A 286 27.35 -23.33 31.17
CA ALA A 286 28.33 -24.35 31.54
C ALA A 286 29.30 -24.63 30.38
N GLY A 287 28.78 -24.74 29.15
CA GLY A 287 29.60 -24.87 27.94
C GLY A 287 30.51 -23.66 27.72
N GLU A 288 29.97 -22.44 27.80
CA GLU A 288 30.75 -21.20 27.62
C GLU A 288 31.85 -21.02 28.67
N LEU A 289 31.58 -21.39 29.93
CA LEU A 289 32.55 -21.29 31.03
C LEU A 289 33.46 -22.53 31.16
N GLY A 290 33.28 -23.55 30.32
CA GLY A 290 34.05 -24.79 30.36
C GLY A 290 33.86 -25.60 31.65
N ILE A 291 32.67 -25.53 32.24
CA ILE A 291 32.28 -26.29 33.44
C ILE A 291 32.20 -27.78 33.08
N ARG A 292 32.93 -28.62 33.83
CA ARG A 292 32.97 -30.07 33.62
C ARG A 292 32.42 -30.85 34.80
N ASN A 293 32.47 -30.29 36.01
CA ASN A 293 32.02 -30.94 37.22
C ASN A 293 31.34 -29.93 38.16
N VAL A 294 30.75 -30.45 39.25
CA VAL A 294 30.02 -29.62 40.23
C VAL A 294 30.93 -28.59 40.92
N ALA A 295 32.18 -28.94 41.20
CA ALA A 295 33.12 -28.03 41.89
C ALA A 295 33.51 -26.83 41.01
N ASP A 296 33.46 -26.95 39.69
CA ASP A 296 33.72 -25.83 38.79
C ASP A 296 32.69 -24.71 38.96
N TRP A 297 31.44 -25.02 39.35
CA TRP A 297 30.40 -24.01 39.62
C TRP A 297 30.74 -23.09 40.80
N GLU A 298 31.52 -23.56 41.76
CA GLU A 298 31.94 -22.76 42.92
C GLU A 298 32.87 -21.60 42.53
N ARG A 299 33.49 -21.68 41.34
CA ARG A 299 34.38 -20.65 40.80
C ARG A 299 33.63 -19.58 39.99
N VAL A 300 32.35 -19.81 39.67
CA VAL A 300 31.55 -18.89 38.85
C VAL A 300 31.21 -17.64 39.66
N ALA A 301 31.63 -16.48 39.16
CA ALA A 301 31.36 -15.21 39.78
C ALA A 301 30.09 -14.54 39.22
N VAL A 302 29.56 -13.55 39.95
CA VAL A 302 28.48 -12.67 39.47
C VAL A 302 28.82 -12.02 38.14
N ALA A 303 30.09 -11.65 37.97
CA ALA A 303 30.58 -11.03 36.74
C ALA A 303 30.40 -11.97 35.53
N ASP A 304 30.59 -13.27 35.72
CA ASP A 304 30.44 -14.26 34.65
C ASP A 304 28.97 -14.38 34.24
N LEU A 305 28.06 -14.50 35.21
CA LEU A 305 26.61 -14.50 34.96
C LEU A 305 26.17 -13.22 34.23
N ARG A 306 26.62 -12.05 34.68
CA ARG A 306 26.27 -10.76 34.05
C ARG A 306 26.81 -10.64 32.62
N ARG A 307 28.07 -11.03 32.38
CA ARG A 307 28.70 -11.01 31.05
C ARG A 307 27.96 -11.92 30.06
N HIS A 308 27.34 -12.97 30.55
CA HIS A 308 26.60 -13.95 29.74
C HIS A 308 25.08 -13.77 29.81
N GLY A 309 24.56 -12.56 30.06
CA GLY A 309 23.13 -12.26 29.98
C GLY A 309 22.26 -12.74 31.16
N GLY A 310 22.88 -13.24 32.22
CA GLY A 310 22.24 -13.75 33.43
C GLY A 310 21.76 -12.69 34.43
N ALA A 311 21.77 -11.39 34.08
CA ALA A 311 21.33 -10.34 35.00
C ALA A 311 19.86 -10.52 35.45
N GLY A 312 18.99 -10.95 34.54
CA GLY A 312 17.59 -11.25 34.88
C GLY A 312 17.43 -12.54 35.70
N PHE A 313 18.29 -13.54 35.45
CA PHE A 313 18.38 -14.75 36.26
C PHE A 313 18.75 -14.38 37.71
N LEU A 314 19.83 -13.62 37.89
CA LEU A 314 20.27 -13.11 39.20
C LEU A 314 19.16 -12.35 39.95
N THR A 315 18.39 -11.52 39.27
CA THR A 315 17.32 -10.71 39.89
C THR A 315 16.20 -11.58 40.48
N ARG A 316 16.01 -12.80 39.97
CA ARG A 316 15.02 -13.76 40.50
C ARG A 316 15.47 -14.38 41.83
N HIS A 317 16.77 -14.40 42.10
CA HIS A 317 17.34 -15.00 43.31
C HIS A 317 17.62 -13.94 44.38
N GLY A 318 17.43 -14.31 45.64
CA GLY A 318 17.73 -13.44 46.79
C GLY A 318 19.23 -13.20 46.97
N SER A 319 20.05 -14.15 46.54
CA SER A 319 21.50 -14.05 46.55
C SER A 319 22.14 -14.76 45.35
N VAL A 320 23.42 -14.47 45.12
CA VAL A 320 24.24 -15.15 44.12
C VAL A 320 24.42 -16.62 44.50
N ALA A 321 24.55 -16.92 45.79
CA ALA A 321 24.67 -18.28 46.29
C ALA A 321 23.43 -19.10 45.91
N ASP A 322 22.23 -18.53 46.00
CA ASP A 322 21.00 -19.21 45.58
C ASP A 322 20.94 -19.45 44.06
N ALA A 323 21.44 -18.48 43.27
CA ALA A 323 21.52 -18.62 41.82
C ALA A 323 22.50 -19.73 41.41
N ILE A 324 23.68 -19.78 42.03
CA ILE A 324 24.68 -20.83 41.81
C ILE A 324 24.17 -22.19 42.32
N ALA A 325 23.46 -22.22 43.45
CA ALA A 325 22.83 -23.44 43.96
C ALA A 325 21.80 -24.01 42.97
N GLU A 326 20.97 -23.16 42.33
CA GLU A 326 20.09 -23.62 41.25
C GLU A 326 20.90 -24.13 40.04
N CYS A 327 21.99 -23.47 39.64
CA CYS A 327 22.87 -23.96 38.57
C CYS A 327 23.42 -25.37 38.88
N VAL A 328 23.93 -25.58 40.09
CA VAL A 328 24.44 -26.89 40.54
C VAL A 328 23.35 -27.94 40.56
N ALA A 329 22.16 -27.62 41.08
CA ALA A 329 21.03 -28.53 41.13
C ALA A 329 20.58 -28.95 39.72
N ILE A 330 20.47 -28.00 38.80
CA ILE A 330 20.17 -28.27 37.39
C ILE A 330 21.25 -29.17 36.78
N TRP A 331 22.54 -28.85 37.00
CA TRP A 331 23.65 -29.62 36.43
C TRP A 331 23.66 -31.07 36.91
N ARG A 332 23.43 -31.31 38.21
CA ARG A 332 23.32 -32.67 38.77
C ARG A 332 22.17 -33.45 38.14
N SER A 333 21.01 -32.83 37.99
CA SER A 333 19.82 -33.49 37.40
C SER A 333 20.02 -33.94 35.95
N ILE A 334 20.96 -33.32 35.22
CA ILE A 334 21.27 -33.68 33.84
C ILE A 334 22.32 -34.78 33.79
N GLY A 335 23.31 -34.75 34.69
CA GLY A 335 24.35 -35.78 34.80
C GLY A 335 23.82 -37.13 35.28
N GLU A 336 22.86 -37.12 36.23
CA GLU A 336 22.21 -38.34 36.74
C GLU A 336 21.23 -38.98 35.72
N GLY A 337 20.86 -38.25 34.65
CA GLY A 337 19.98 -38.75 33.58
C GLY A 337 20.69 -39.41 32.39
N ALA A 338 22.02 -39.41 32.37
CA ALA A 338 22.81 -39.97 31.26
C ALA A 338 23.34 -41.40 31.54
N GLU A 339 23.13 -41.94 32.74
CA GLU A 339 23.62 -43.27 33.13
C GLU A 339 22.62 -44.42 32.93
N ASP A 340 21.37 -44.17 32.45
CA ASP A 340 20.31 -45.21 32.42
C ASP A 340 19.79 -45.62 31.02
N HIS A 341 20.55 -45.42 29.95
CA HIS A 341 20.22 -45.97 28.61
C HIS A 341 21.40 -46.69 27.96
N GLY A 342 21.98 -47.65 28.68
CA GLY A 342 23.06 -48.49 28.17
C GLY A 342 23.20 -49.80 28.90
N GLN A 343 22.21 -50.70 28.76
CA GLN A 343 22.42 -52.14 28.73
C GLN A 343 21.61 -52.78 27.61
#